data_AF-A0A7Y5BHE7-F1
#
_entry.id   AF-A0A7Y5BHE7-F1
#
_cell.length_a   1.000
_cell.length_b   1.000
_cell.length_c   1.000
_cell.angle_alpha   90.00
_cell.angle_beta   90.00
_cell.angle_gamma   90.00
#
_symmetry.space_group_name_H-M   'P 1'
#
loop_
_entity.id
_entity.type
_entity.pdbx_description
1 polymer ?
#
loop_
_entity_poly.entity_id
_entity_poly.type
_entity_poly.pdbx_seq_one_letter_code
_entity_poly.pdbx_strand_id
1 'polypeptide(L)' 'MTIRGDERKVRKVGPAPKSKQDDTGPSRPNVPKPGGPNELIKRLRKVDPDQAKKYRQRSGQ' A
#
# COMPACT_ATOMS: atom_id res chain seq x y z
N MET A 1 32.05 25.40 4.17
CA MET A 1 32.05 24.04 4.75
C MET A 1 30.90 23.27 4.10
N THR A 2 31.17 22.46 3.08
CA THR A 2 30.14 21.66 2.38
C THR A 2 29.92 20.35 3.14
N ILE A 3 28.70 20.12 3.63
CA ILE A 3 28.33 18.88 4.30
C ILE A 3 28.16 17.81 3.23
N ARG A 4 29.16 16.95 3.04
CA ARG A 4 29.03 15.71 2.27
C ARG A 4 28.07 14.80 3.02
N GLY A 5 26.94 14.49 2.39
CA GLY A 5 25.94 13.55 2.89
C GLY A 5 26.42 12.11 2.76
N ASP A 6 27.53 11.78 3.42
CA ASP A 6 28.03 10.43 3.50
C ASP A 6 27.02 9.54 4.24
N GLU A 7 26.53 8.55 3.49
CA GLU A 7 26.13 7.22 3.97
C GLU A 7 24.80 7.11 4.77
N ARG A 8 23.67 7.32 4.06
CA ARG A 8 22.43 6.65 4.47
C ARG A 8 22.61 5.12 4.33
N LYS A 9 22.94 4.46 5.44
CA LYS A 9 23.03 3.00 5.52
C LYS A 9 21.65 2.38 5.24
N VAL A 10 21.43 1.94 4.00
CA VAL A 10 20.18 1.27 3.59
C VAL A 10 20.14 -0.09 4.30
N ARG A 11 19.31 -0.19 5.35
CA ARG A 11 19.00 -1.50 5.94
C ARG A 11 18.30 -2.34 4.87
N LYS A 12 18.81 -3.56 4.62
CA LYS A 12 18.13 -4.53 3.75
C LYS A 12 16.73 -4.75 4.32
N VAL A 13 15.71 -4.38 3.56
CA VAL A 13 14.33 -4.70 3.90
C VAL A 13 14.25 -6.22 3.85
N GLY A 14 13.97 -6.85 4.99
CA GLY A 14 13.80 -8.30 5.06
C GLY A 14 12.69 -8.76 4.10
N PRO A 15 12.67 -10.05 3.72
CA PRO A 15 11.62 -10.57 2.86
C PRO A 15 10.25 -10.24 3.46
N ALA A 16 9.29 -9.88 2.60
CA ALA A 16 7.90 -9.66 3.03
C ALA A 16 7.43 -10.84 3.88
N PRO A 17 6.65 -10.61 4.96
CA PRO A 17 6.16 -11.69 5.79
C PRO A 17 5.41 -12.67 4.90
N LYS A 18 5.89 -13.92 4.84
CA LYS A 18 5.16 -15.01 4.21
C LYS A 18 3.86 -15.13 4.99
N SER A 19 2.74 -14.72 4.40
CA SER A 19 1.43 -14.99 4.98
C SER A 19 1.32 -16.49 5.14
N LYS A 20 1.34 -16.99 6.38
CA LYS A 20 1.08 -18.38 6.67
C LYS A 20 -0.39 -18.62 6.32
N GLN A 21 -0.62 -19.15 5.14
CA GLN A 21 -1.86 -19.81 4.80
C GLN A 21 -1.74 -21.23 5.37
N ASP A 22 -1.77 -21.34 6.70
CA ASP A 22 -1.93 -22.65 7.33
C ASP A 22 -3.39 -23.06 7.06
N ASP A 23 -3.60 -24.06 6.21
CA ASP A 23 -4.93 -24.60 5.84
C ASP A 23 -5.69 -25.27 7.01
N THR A 24 -5.19 -25.11 8.24
CA THR A 24 -5.72 -25.73 9.47
C THR A 24 -6.75 -24.85 10.18
N GLY A 25 -7.00 -23.63 9.69
CA GLY A 25 -7.97 -22.68 10.25
C GLY A 25 -9.04 -22.25 9.25
N PRO A 26 -10.13 -21.60 9.71
CA PRO A 26 -11.17 -21.08 8.82
C PRO A 26 -10.54 -20.17 7.75
N SER A 27 -10.78 -20.51 6.49
CA SER A 27 -10.27 -19.76 5.35
C SER A 27 -10.83 -18.34 5.36
N ARG A 28 -10.06 -17.40 4.80
CA ARG A 28 -10.50 -16.02 4.65
C ARG A 28 -11.83 -16.01 3.86
N PRO A 29 -12.82 -15.21 4.28
CA PRO A 29 -14.05 -15.04 3.52
C PRO A 29 -13.76 -14.65 2.08
N ASN A 30 -14.38 -15.33 1.11
CA ASN A 30 -14.32 -14.98 -0.30
C ASN A 30 -15.20 -13.75 -0.59
N VAL A 31 -14.85 -12.62 0.02
CA VAL A 31 -15.57 -11.36 -0.15
C VAL A 31 -14.85 -10.55 -1.23
N PRO A 32 -15.55 -10.17 -2.32
CA PRO A 32 -14.96 -9.31 -3.34
C PRO A 32 -14.58 -7.97 -2.70
N LYS A 33 -13.47 -7.38 -3.15
CA LYS A 33 -13.08 -6.04 -2.70
C LYS A 33 -14.25 -5.08 -2.93
N PRO A 34 -14.65 -4.28 -1.92
CA PRO A 34 -15.75 -3.35 -2.07
C PRO A 34 -15.37 -2.28 -3.10
N GLY A 35 -16.04 -2.33 -4.25
CA GLY A 35 -15.82 -1.44 -5.38
C GLY A 35 -14.75 -1.92 -6.36
N GLY A 36 -14.99 -1.61 -7.64
CA GLY A 36 -14.04 -1.88 -8.72
C GLY A 36 -12.71 -1.12 -8.55
N PRO A 37 -11.72 -1.38 -9.43
CA PRO A 37 -10.33 -0.93 -9.28
C PRO A 37 -10.13 0.59 -9.13
N ASN A 38 -11.16 1.43 -9.36
CA ASN A 38 -11.09 2.90 -9.30
C ASN A 38 -12.16 3.54 -8.41
N GLU A 39 -13.01 2.77 -7.74
CA GLU A 39 -14.10 3.38 -6.98
C GLU A 39 -13.63 4.12 -5.73
N LEU A 40 -12.54 3.65 -5.10
CA LEU A 40 -11.93 4.32 -3.97
C LEU A 40 -11.43 5.72 -4.37
N ILE A 41 -10.72 5.84 -5.50
CA ILE A 41 -10.23 7.13 -6.00
C ILE A 41 -11.42 8.05 -6.32
N LYS A 42 -12.49 7.53 -6.94
CA LYS A 42 -13.69 8.33 -7.25
C LYS A 42 -14.36 8.89 -5.98
N ARG A 43 -14.48 8.08 -4.92
CA ARG A 43 -15.02 8.53 -3.63
C ARG A 43 -14.08 9.52 -2.95
N LEU A 44 -12.77 9.23 -2.95
CA LEU A 44 -11.76 10.13 -2.38
C LEU A 44 -11.78 11.49 -3.08
N ARG A 45 -11.94 11.57 -4.40
CA ARG A 45 -12.03 12.88 -5.08
C ARG A 45 -13.18 13.76 -4.58
N LYS A 46 -14.24 13.17 -4.04
CA LYS A 46 -15.38 13.91 -3.45
C LYS A 46 -15.15 14.27 -1.99
N VAL A 47 -14.52 13.38 -1.22
CA VAL A 47 -14.31 13.55 0.23
C VAL A 47 -13.03 14.34 0.53
N ASP A 48 -11.92 13.94 -0.11
CA ASP A 48 -10.59 14.52 0.03
C ASP A 48 -9.79 14.36 -1.29
N PRO A 49 -9.76 15.41 -2.13
CA PRO A 49 -9.05 15.39 -3.41
C PRO A 49 -7.54 15.17 -3.29
N ASP A 50 -6.93 15.59 -2.19
CA ASP A 50 -5.47 15.50 -2.01
C ASP A 50 -5.05 14.10 -1.58
N GLN A 51 -5.85 13.43 -0.76
CA GLN A 51 -5.67 12.00 -0.49
C GLN A 51 -5.89 11.16 -1.75
N ALA A 52 -6.85 11.51 -2.61
CA ALA A 52 -7.02 10.84 -3.90
C ALA A 52 -5.75 10.91 -4.77
N LYS A 53 -5.10 12.08 -4.83
CA LYS A 53 -3.84 12.27 -5.57
C LYS A 53 -2.70 11.45 -4.99
N LYS A 54 -2.52 11.51 -3.66
CA LYS A 54 -1.46 10.76 -2.95
C LYS A 54 -1.65 9.24 -3.12
N TYR A 55 -2.89 8.76 -3.00
CA TYR A 55 -3.22 7.35 -3.18
C TYR A 55 -2.94 6.89 -4.61
N ARG A 56 -3.34 7.67 -5.63
CA ARG A 56 -3.03 7.40 -7.04
C ARG A 56 -1.52 7.23 -7.28
N GLN A 57 -0.73 8.19 -6.79
CA GLN A 57 0.73 8.17 -6.93
C GLN A 57 1.38 7.00 -6.19
N ARG A 58 0.88 6.62 -5.01
CA ARG A 58 1.45 5.53 -4.20
C ARG A 58 1.06 4.15 -4.71
N SER A 59 -0.20 3.97 -5.08
CA SER A 59 -0.75 2.67 -5.48
C SER A 59 -0.52 2.35 -6.95
N GLY A 60 -0.25 3.34 -7.80
CA GLY A 60 -0.16 3.16 -9.24
C GLY A 60 -1.50 2.84 -9.91
N GLN A 61 -2.61 2.94 -9.17
CA GLN A 61 -3.97 2.96 -9.74
C GLN A 61 -4.23 4.26 -10.51
#